data_AF-A0A5N8YFQ7-F1
#
_entry.id   AF-A0A5N8YFQ7-F1
#
_cell.length_a   1.000
_cell.length_b   1.000
_cell.length_c   1.000
_cell.angle_alpha   90.00
_cell.angle_beta   90.00
_cell.angle_gamma   90.00
#
_symmetry.space_group_name_H-M   'P 1'
#
loop_
_entity.id
_entity.type
_entity.pdbx_description
1 polymer ?
#
loop_
_entity_poly.entity_id
_entity_poly.type
_entity_poly.pdbx_seq_one_letter_code
_entity_poly.pdbx_strand_id
1 'polypeptide(L)'
;MSIILMRSFEASQPSKFIEALNAHNDAHNRKNVAMGQSLAKPSLVIVGGVYESLAEQQVQALENKKAMESGLMDRAGSPKLLDQGFFNMEVTNDPDRTLMGKTKYVVMTGGPVKIGAVANAVEIARRIEAKIGPDQLKNGISSSLLRPLTGVPMNRVIHRVGLPSLEAAEQYISASPGDWPADVVEDIREWISNFTQLNRALFEVVRSFG
;
A
#
# COMPACT_ATOMS: atom_id res chain seq x y z
N MET A 1 -3.04 -4.43 17.19
CA MET A 1 -2.90 -3.40 16.14
C MET A 1 -1.64 -3.74 15.36
N SER A 2 -1.73 -3.96 14.05
CA SER A 2 -0.55 -4.30 13.23
C SER A 2 0.14 -3.05 12.70
N ILE A 3 1.47 -3.07 12.65
CA ILE A 3 2.30 -1.98 12.14
C ILE A 3 2.70 -2.32 10.71
N ILE A 4 2.46 -1.40 9.78
CA ILE A 4 2.76 -1.60 8.36
C ILE A 4 4.01 -0.80 8.03
N LEU A 5 5.05 -1.45 7.50
CA LEU A 5 6.22 -0.79 6.93
C LEU A 5 6.07 -0.76 5.43
N MET A 6 6.06 0.42 4.84
CA MET A 6 6.07 0.57 3.39
C MET A 6 7.38 1.20 2.96
N ARG A 7 7.94 0.68 1.86
CA ARG A 7 9.14 1.20 1.22
C ARG A 7 8.92 1.25 -0.29
N SER A 8 9.34 2.34 -0.92
CA SER A 8 9.38 2.43 -2.37
C SER A 8 10.82 2.51 -2.85
N PHE A 9 11.12 1.78 -3.91
CA PHE A 9 12.44 1.68 -4.49
C PHE A 9 12.40 1.98 -5.98
N GLU A 10 13.43 2.64 -6.46
CA GLU A 10 13.76 2.73 -7.88
C GLU A 10 14.84 1.71 -8.22
N ALA A 11 14.50 0.73 -9.05
CA ALA A 11 15.39 -0.31 -9.51
C ALA A 11 15.64 -0.16 -11.01
N SER A 12 16.91 -0.11 -11.40
CA SER A 12 17.31 -0.16 -12.81
C SER A 12 17.05 -1.54 -13.44
N GLN A 13 17.01 -2.59 -12.61
CA GLN A 13 16.71 -3.98 -12.99
C GLN A 13 15.60 -4.52 -12.08
N PRO A 14 14.33 -4.13 -12.29
CA PRO A 14 13.24 -4.44 -11.36
C PRO A 14 13.00 -5.95 -11.19
N SER A 15 13.08 -6.75 -12.25
CA SER A 15 12.94 -8.22 -12.16
C SER A 15 14.00 -8.83 -11.25
N LYS A 16 15.27 -8.45 -11.45
CA LYS A 16 16.39 -8.90 -10.61
C LYS A 16 16.23 -8.49 -9.15
N PHE A 17 15.74 -7.28 -8.90
CA PHE A 17 15.43 -6.81 -7.55
C PHE A 17 14.34 -7.65 -6.89
N ILE A 18 13.22 -7.88 -7.58
CA ILE A 18 12.09 -8.67 -7.10
C ILE A 18 12.51 -10.11 -6.82
N GLU A 19 13.26 -10.74 -7.73
CA GLU A 19 13.79 -12.10 -7.57
C GLU A 19 14.71 -12.23 -6.36
N ALA A 20 15.66 -11.30 -6.18
CA ALA A 20 16.58 -11.33 -5.05
C ALA A 20 15.84 -11.15 -3.71
N LEU A 21 14.83 -10.27 -3.66
CA LEU A 21 14.00 -10.12 -2.47
C LEU A 21 13.10 -11.33 -2.21
N ASN A 22 12.52 -11.92 -3.25
CA ASN A 22 11.72 -13.15 -3.10
C ASN A 22 12.58 -14.28 -2.53
N ALA A 23 13.75 -14.53 -3.11
CA ALA A 23 14.68 -15.56 -2.63
C ALA A 23 15.08 -15.36 -1.16
N HIS A 24 15.36 -14.11 -0.76
CA HIS A 24 15.62 -13.77 0.65
C HIS A 24 14.41 -14.06 1.53
N ASN A 25 13.22 -13.57 1.16
CA ASN A 25 12.00 -13.78 1.93
C ASN A 25 11.63 -15.27 2.04
N ASP A 26 11.82 -16.05 0.99
CA ASP A 26 11.49 -17.47 0.95
C ASP A 26 12.46 -18.30 1.79
N ALA A 27 13.76 -17.97 1.78
CA ALA A 27 14.76 -18.59 2.66
C ALA A 27 14.44 -18.40 4.16
N HIS A 28 13.69 -17.34 4.48
CA HIS A 28 13.23 -17.03 5.84
C HIS A 28 11.74 -17.34 6.07
N ASN A 29 11.07 -18.03 5.14
CA ASN A 29 9.65 -18.40 5.18
C ASN A 29 8.72 -17.20 5.51
N ARG A 30 9.01 -16.03 4.92
CA ARG A 30 8.30 -14.77 5.20
C ARG A 30 6.94 -14.74 4.51
N LYS A 31 5.88 -14.68 5.32
CA LYS A 31 4.48 -14.53 4.87
C LYS A 31 3.93 -13.12 5.06
N ASN A 32 4.61 -12.31 5.83
CA ASN A 32 4.20 -10.97 6.23
C ASN A 32 4.70 -9.87 5.27
N VAL A 33 5.13 -10.22 4.06
CA VAL A 33 5.68 -9.31 3.05
C VAL A 33 4.87 -9.40 1.76
N ALA A 34 4.52 -8.26 1.20
CA ALA A 34 3.94 -8.13 -0.14
C ALA A 34 4.76 -7.14 -0.97
N MET A 35 4.76 -7.33 -2.28
CA MET A 35 5.46 -6.48 -3.23
C MET A 35 4.57 -6.13 -4.42
N GLY A 36 4.67 -4.90 -4.89
CA GLY A 36 4.00 -4.44 -6.09
C GLY A 36 4.96 -3.75 -7.04
N GLN A 37 4.83 -4.01 -8.34
CA GLN A 37 5.55 -3.31 -9.39
C GLN A 37 4.62 -2.33 -10.08
N SER A 38 5.04 -1.07 -10.25
CA SER A 38 4.18 -0.07 -10.87
C SER A 38 3.99 -0.34 -12.36
N LEU A 39 2.75 -0.30 -12.83
CA LEU A 39 2.46 -0.44 -14.26
C LEU A 39 2.87 0.82 -15.05
N ALA A 40 2.70 2.01 -14.47
CA ALA A 40 3.05 3.27 -15.14
C ALA A 40 4.55 3.56 -15.14
N LYS A 41 5.29 3.08 -14.12
CA LYS A 41 6.74 3.22 -14.02
C LYS A 41 7.36 1.89 -13.59
N PRO A 42 7.67 0.96 -14.51
CA PRO A 42 8.15 -0.38 -14.17
C PRO A 42 9.42 -0.45 -13.31
N SER A 43 10.23 0.62 -13.27
CA SER A 43 11.39 0.73 -12.36
C SER A 43 10.99 0.98 -10.90
N LEU A 44 9.75 1.37 -10.63
CA LEU A 44 9.23 1.62 -9.28
C LEU A 44 8.64 0.32 -8.70
N VAL A 45 9.23 -0.13 -7.59
CA VAL A 45 8.77 -1.29 -6.83
C VAL A 45 8.43 -0.84 -5.41
N ILE A 46 7.26 -1.23 -4.92
CA ILE A 46 6.85 -1.03 -3.54
C ILE A 46 6.94 -2.34 -2.77
N VAL A 47 7.48 -2.27 -1.56
CA VAL A 47 7.61 -3.40 -0.63
C VAL A 47 6.89 -3.04 0.66
N GLY A 48 5.90 -3.85 1.03
CA GLY A 48 5.12 -3.73 2.25
C GLY A 48 5.39 -4.88 3.20
N GLY A 49 5.62 -4.60 4.48
CA GLY A 49 5.70 -5.59 5.55
C GLY A 49 4.66 -5.31 6.63
N VAL A 50 4.03 -6.34 7.18
CA VAL A 50 3.10 -6.23 8.32
C VAL A 50 3.74 -6.88 9.53
N TYR A 51 3.72 -6.19 10.66
CA TYR A 51 4.36 -6.65 11.89
C TYR A 51 3.37 -6.59 13.05
N GLU A 52 3.47 -7.55 13.95
CA GLU A 52 2.71 -7.55 15.21
C GLU A 52 3.27 -6.51 16.18
N SER A 53 4.57 -6.22 16.09
CA SER A 53 5.25 -5.24 16.95
C SER A 53 6.52 -4.67 16.32
N LEU A 54 7.01 -3.54 16.87
CA LEU A 54 8.33 -3.01 16.50
C LEU A 54 9.48 -3.94 16.92
N ALA A 55 9.31 -4.75 17.98
CA ALA A 55 10.30 -5.72 18.41
C ALA A 55 10.49 -6.81 17.35
N GLU A 56 9.40 -7.32 16.78
CA GLU A 56 9.46 -8.26 15.65
C GLU A 56 10.17 -7.62 14.45
N GLN A 57 9.82 -6.38 14.11
CA GLN A 57 10.46 -5.66 13.02
C GLN A 57 11.97 -5.47 13.26
N GLN A 58 12.40 -5.20 14.49
CA GLN A 58 13.80 -5.02 14.85
C GLN A 58 14.61 -6.29 14.62
N VAL A 59 14.07 -7.46 14.98
CA VAL A 59 14.70 -8.76 14.71
C VAL A 59 14.89 -8.95 13.20
N GLN A 60 13.84 -8.73 12.41
CA GLN A 60 13.92 -8.84 10.95
C GLN A 60 14.86 -7.78 10.33
N ALA A 61 14.94 -6.58 10.91
CA ALA A 61 15.85 -5.55 10.44
C ALA A 61 17.33 -5.93 10.62
N LEU A 62 17.67 -6.59 11.73
CA LEU A 62 19.03 -7.09 11.97
C LEU A 62 19.39 -8.22 11.01
N GLU A 63 18.46 -9.12 10.71
CA GLU A 63 18.63 -10.15 9.69
C GLU A 63 18.86 -9.54 8.30
N ASN A 64 18.00 -8.60 7.91
CA ASN A 64 18.13 -7.88 6.64
C ASN A 64 19.46 -7.12 6.56
N LYS A 65 19.92 -6.52 7.66
CA LYS A 65 21.23 -5.87 7.72
C LYS A 65 22.36 -6.85 7.40
N LYS A 66 22.37 -8.02 8.01
CA LYS A 66 23.37 -9.08 7.71
C LYS A 66 23.29 -9.55 6.25
N ALA A 67 22.08 -9.67 5.70
CA ALA A 67 21.89 -10.03 4.30
C ALA A 67 22.44 -8.94 3.35
N MET A 68 22.25 -7.66 3.68
CA MET A 68 22.83 -6.55 2.93
C MET A 68 24.36 -6.58 2.99
N GLU A 69 24.94 -6.81 4.17
CA GLU A 69 26.39 -6.95 4.37
C GLU A 69 26.98 -8.15 3.60
N SER A 70 26.18 -9.20 3.36
CA SER A 70 26.56 -10.36 2.53
C SER A 70 26.22 -10.19 1.03
N GLY A 71 25.98 -8.96 0.57
CA GLY A 71 25.82 -8.64 -0.85
C GLY A 71 24.41 -8.83 -1.43
N LEU A 72 23.36 -8.86 -0.59
CA LEU A 72 21.98 -8.91 -1.09
C LEU A 72 21.67 -7.74 -2.03
N MET A 73 22.12 -6.53 -1.71
CA MET A 73 21.84 -5.35 -2.53
C MET A 73 22.52 -5.42 -3.89
N ASP A 74 23.73 -5.96 -3.98
CA ASP A 74 24.43 -6.14 -5.25
C ASP A 74 23.74 -7.20 -6.12
N ARG A 75 23.31 -8.31 -5.51
CA ARG A 75 22.47 -9.32 -6.17
C ARG A 75 21.12 -8.75 -6.61
N ALA A 76 20.60 -7.77 -5.90
CA ALA A 76 19.37 -7.05 -6.22
C ALA A 76 19.54 -5.95 -7.29
N GLY A 77 20.75 -5.71 -7.81
CA GLY A 77 21.00 -4.63 -8.78
C GLY A 77 21.05 -3.23 -8.16
N SER A 78 21.36 -3.16 -6.85
CA SER A 78 21.59 -1.94 -6.08
C SER A 78 20.47 -0.89 -6.21
N PRO A 79 19.21 -1.24 -5.90
CA PRO A 79 18.07 -0.34 -6.03
C PRO A 79 18.20 0.85 -5.07
N LYS A 80 17.68 2.00 -5.51
CA LYS A 80 17.64 3.24 -4.72
C LYS A 80 16.37 3.29 -3.89
N LEU A 81 16.49 3.40 -2.56
CA LEU A 81 15.34 3.73 -1.71
C LEU A 81 14.87 5.16 -2.00
N LEU A 82 13.59 5.31 -2.34
CA LEU A 82 12.97 6.61 -2.61
C LEU A 82 12.23 7.16 -1.39
N ASP A 83 11.45 6.31 -0.72
CA ASP A 83 10.63 6.69 0.43
C ASP A 83 10.38 5.47 1.32
N GLN A 84 10.19 5.72 2.61
CA GLN A 84 9.74 4.73 3.58
C GLN A 84 8.95 5.36 4.73
N GLY A 85 8.13 4.54 5.38
CA GLY A 85 7.47 4.92 6.62
C GLY A 85 6.78 3.75 7.29
N PHE A 86 6.56 3.89 8.60
CA PHE A 86 5.61 3.06 9.31
C PHE A 86 4.22 3.68 9.22
N PHE A 87 3.20 2.85 9.11
CA PHE A 87 1.82 3.23 8.96
C PHE A 87 0.94 2.38 9.85
N ASN A 88 -0.17 2.98 10.30
CA ASN A 88 -1.31 2.27 10.82
C ASN A 88 -2.43 2.24 9.78
N MET A 89 -3.22 1.17 9.82
CA MET A 89 -4.49 1.09 9.12
C MET A 89 -5.58 1.67 10.01
N GLU A 90 -6.15 2.81 9.60
CA GLU A 90 -7.16 3.55 10.36
C GLU A 90 -8.59 3.09 10.01
N VAL A 91 -8.80 2.76 8.74
CA VAL A 91 -10.08 2.32 8.18
C VAL A 91 -9.81 1.15 7.24
N THR A 92 -10.67 0.13 7.26
CA THR A 92 -10.65 -0.99 6.31
C THR A 92 -12.06 -1.54 6.13
N ASN A 93 -12.39 -1.98 4.91
CA ASN A 93 -13.60 -2.76 4.67
C ASN A 93 -13.41 -4.27 4.93
N ASP A 94 -12.17 -4.75 5.11
CA ASP A 94 -11.83 -6.17 5.34
C ASP A 94 -11.11 -6.36 6.69
N PRO A 95 -11.78 -6.15 7.83
CA PRO A 95 -11.15 -6.27 9.16
C PRO A 95 -10.69 -7.70 9.47
N ASP A 96 -11.40 -8.70 8.95
CA ASP A 96 -11.12 -10.12 9.15
C ASP A 96 -10.11 -10.69 8.14
N ARG A 97 -9.55 -9.84 7.26
CA ARG A 97 -8.50 -10.19 6.28
C ARG A 97 -8.90 -11.31 5.31
N THR A 98 -10.18 -11.37 4.94
CA THR A 98 -10.75 -12.39 4.07
C THR A 98 -10.19 -12.37 2.64
N LEU A 99 -9.61 -11.23 2.22
CA LEU A 99 -8.97 -11.05 0.92
C LEU A 99 -7.44 -11.09 0.95
N MET A 100 -6.83 -11.39 2.11
CA MET A 100 -5.38 -11.57 2.22
C MET A 100 -4.88 -12.62 1.23
N GLY A 101 -3.81 -12.31 0.51
CA GLY A 101 -3.25 -13.19 -0.52
C GLY A 101 -3.99 -13.20 -1.87
N LYS A 102 -5.23 -12.68 -1.93
CA LYS A 102 -6.09 -12.76 -3.13
C LYS A 102 -5.98 -11.56 -4.06
N THR A 103 -5.50 -10.42 -3.57
CA THR A 103 -5.27 -9.20 -4.35
C THR A 103 -4.23 -9.43 -5.45
N LYS A 104 -4.54 -9.03 -6.68
CA LYS A 104 -3.64 -9.08 -7.85
C LYS A 104 -3.13 -7.71 -8.30
N TYR A 105 -3.93 -6.67 -8.05
CA TYR A 105 -3.56 -5.30 -8.36
C TYR A 105 -3.84 -4.39 -7.17
N VAL A 106 -3.05 -3.34 -7.00
CA VAL A 106 -3.24 -2.35 -5.93
C VAL A 106 -3.24 -0.96 -6.52
N VAL A 107 -4.30 -0.20 -6.28
CA VAL A 107 -4.33 1.24 -6.48
C VAL A 107 -4.03 1.92 -5.16
N MET A 108 -3.05 2.82 -5.17
CA MET A 108 -2.72 3.67 -4.03
C MET A 108 -2.99 5.11 -4.42
N THR A 109 -3.95 5.75 -3.76
CA THR A 109 -4.29 7.17 -3.93
C THR A 109 -3.98 7.90 -2.63
N GLY A 110 -3.14 8.93 -2.66
CA GLY A 110 -2.81 9.65 -1.44
C GLY A 110 -1.76 10.73 -1.64
N GLY A 111 -1.37 11.34 -0.53
CA GLY A 111 -0.44 12.46 -0.53
C GLY A 111 -0.55 13.31 0.73
N PRO A 112 0.17 14.43 0.78
CA PRO A 112 0.15 15.33 1.92
C PRO A 112 -1.20 16.06 2.01
N VAL A 113 -1.81 16.02 3.18
CA VAL A 113 -3.02 16.77 3.53
C VAL A 113 -2.65 18.10 4.20
N LYS A 114 -3.59 19.05 4.20
CA LYS A 114 -3.44 20.33 4.92
C LYS A 114 -3.13 20.07 6.40
N ILE A 115 -2.34 20.95 7.03
CA ILE A 115 -2.00 20.81 8.46
C ILE A 115 -3.30 20.74 9.29
N GLY A 116 -3.38 19.78 10.20
CA GLY A 116 -4.58 19.54 11.02
C GLY A 116 -5.70 18.74 10.33
N ALA A 117 -5.62 18.49 9.02
CA ALA A 117 -6.70 17.84 8.27
C ALA A 117 -6.66 16.30 8.30
N VAL A 118 -5.64 15.68 8.89
CA VAL A 118 -5.49 14.21 8.92
C VAL A 118 -6.70 13.55 9.57
N ALA A 119 -7.15 14.03 10.74
CA ALA A 119 -8.30 13.46 11.44
C ALA A 119 -9.59 13.57 10.61
N ASN A 120 -9.79 14.71 9.94
CA ASN A 120 -10.93 14.91 9.06
C ASN A 120 -10.90 13.95 7.86
N ALA A 121 -9.74 13.81 7.20
CA ALA A 121 -9.57 12.89 6.08
C ALA A 121 -9.83 11.42 6.48
N VAL A 122 -9.45 11.03 7.70
CA VAL A 122 -9.75 9.70 8.26
C VAL A 122 -11.25 9.51 8.48
N GLU A 123 -11.93 10.51 9.05
CA GLU A 123 -13.36 10.42 9.32
C GLU A 123 -14.20 10.37 8.04
N ILE A 124 -13.86 11.19 7.03
CA ILE A 124 -14.53 11.14 5.73
C ILE A 124 -14.33 9.76 5.08
N ALA A 125 -13.11 9.20 5.13
CA ALA A 125 -12.86 7.86 4.61
C ALA A 125 -13.71 6.80 5.34
N ARG A 126 -13.89 6.91 6.66
CA ARG A 126 -14.77 6.02 7.42
C ARG A 126 -16.23 6.09 6.95
N ARG A 127 -16.73 7.30 6.63
CA ARG A 127 -18.08 7.47 6.06
C ARG A 127 -18.20 6.83 4.68
N ILE A 128 -17.21 7.03 3.81
CA ILE A 128 -17.18 6.41 2.48
C ILE A 128 -17.19 4.89 2.62
N GLU A 129 -16.28 4.31 3.40
CA GLU A 129 -16.19 2.86 3.58
C GLU A 129 -17.46 2.26 4.20
N ALA A 130 -18.15 2.98 5.08
CA ALA A 130 -19.45 2.52 5.61
C ALA A 130 -20.54 2.42 4.52
N LYS A 131 -20.48 3.25 3.48
CA LYS A 131 -21.47 3.29 2.39
C LYS A 131 -21.20 2.25 1.31
N ILE A 132 -19.93 2.10 0.90
CA ILE A 132 -19.55 1.29 -0.28
C ILE A 132 -18.70 0.05 0.06
N GLY A 133 -18.08 0.03 1.23
CA GLY A 133 -17.11 -1.00 1.63
C GLY A 133 -17.68 -2.42 1.64
N PRO A 134 -18.90 -2.67 2.17
CA PRO A 134 -19.48 -4.01 2.17
C PRO A 134 -19.68 -4.61 0.78
N ASP A 135 -20.16 -3.81 -0.18
CA ASP A 135 -20.40 -4.30 -1.54
C ASP A 135 -19.09 -4.44 -2.33
N GLN A 136 -18.11 -3.55 -2.08
CA GLN A 136 -16.75 -3.73 -2.59
C GLN A 136 -16.13 -5.04 -2.09
N LEU A 137 -16.25 -5.34 -0.79
CA LEU A 137 -15.70 -6.56 -0.20
C LEU A 137 -16.29 -7.82 -0.83
N LYS A 138 -17.62 -7.85 -1.03
CA LYS A 138 -18.31 -8.97 -1.73
C LYS A 138 -17.78 -9.19 -3.14
N ASN A 139 -17.37 -8.12 -3.83
CA ASN A 139 -16.80 -8.16 -5.17
C ASN A 139 -15.28 -8.41 -5.18
N GLY A 140 -14.69 -8.79 -4.05
CA GLY A 140 -13.25 -9.08 -3.94
C GLY A 140 -12.37 -7.84 -3.92
N ILE A 141 -12.94 -6.66 -3.64
CA ILE A 141 -12.21 -5.39 -3.55
C ILE A 141 -11.99 -5.06 -2.08
N SER A 142 -10.72 -5.04 -1.67
CA SER A 142 -10.31 -4.56 -0.35
C SER A 142 -9.99 -3.07 -0.42
N SER A 143 -10.33 -2.33 0.62
CA SER A 143 -10.06 -0.91 0.73
C SER A 143 -9.58 -0.59 2.14
N SER A 144 -8.59 0.29 2.24
CA SER A 144 -8.00 0.68 3.51
C SER A 144 -7.42 2.08 3.46
N LEU A 145 -7.55 2.84 4.55
CA LEU A 145 -6.87 4.11 4.73
C LEU A 145 -5.68 3.93 5.68
N LEU A 146 -4.50 4.30 5.20
CA LEU A 146 -3.24 4.24 5.92
C LEU A 146 -2.81 5.64 6.38
N ARG A 147 -2.44 5.75 7.66
CA ARG A 147 -1.85 6.96 8.25
C ARG A 147 -0.42 6.68 8.70
N PRO A 148 0.54 7.56 8.40
CA PRO A 148 1.92 7.40 8.86
C PRO A 148 2.02 7.52 10.38
N LEU A 149 2.83 6.65 10.96
CA LEU A 149 3.43 6.76 12.29
C LEU A 149 4.82 7.38 12.20
N THR A 150 5.52 7.13 11.10
CA THR A 150 6.83 7.73 10.78
C THR A 150 6.94 7.99 9.27
N GLY A 151 7.99 8.70 8.86
CA GLY A 151 8.28 9.04 7.47
C GLY A 151 8.10 10.52 7.19
N VAL A 152 8.34 10.93 5.94
CA VAL A 152 8.27 12.33 5.53
C VAL A 152 7.46 12.43 4.24
N PRO A 153 6.39 13.25 4.19
CA PRO A 153 5.84 14.04 5.29
C PRO A 153 4.96 13.23 6.24
N MET A 154 4.83 13.68 7.50
CA MET A 154 3.96 13.05 8.51
C MET A 154 2.48 13.40 8.34
N ASN A 155 2.16 14.51 7.68
CA ASN A 155 0.80 14.91 7.34
C ASN A 155 0.38 14.31 6.00
N ARG A 156 0.48 12.99 5.82
CA ARG A 156 -0.04 12.29 4.63
C ARG A 156 -1.07 11.24 5.02
N VAL A 157 -1.96 10.92 4.09
CA VAL A 157 -2.79 9.71 4.17
C VAL A 157 -2.75 8.99 2.83
N ILE A 158 -2.90 7.67 2.87
CA ILE A 158 -2.86 6.83 1.68
C ILE A 158 -4.06 5.91 1.69
N HIS A 159 -4.93 6.06 0.70
CA HIS A 159 -6.00 5.12 0.40
C HIS A 159 -5.43 4.00 -0.48
N ARG A 160 -5.49 2.77 0.03
CA ARG A 160 -5.03 1.56 -0.66
C ARG A 160 -6.25 0.72 -1.00
N VAL A 161 -6.45 0.49 -2.29
CA VAL A 161 -7.49 -0.40 -2.82
C VAL A 161 -6.84 -1.61 -3.48
N GLY A 162 -7.14 -2.81 -2.98
CA GLY A 162 -6.71 -4.08 -3.56
C GLY A 162 -7.80 -4.67 -4.44
N LEU A 163 -7.43 -5.05 -5.67
CA LEU A 163 -8.32 -5.47 -6.74
C LEU A 163 -7.98 -6.91 -7.19
N PRO A 164 -8.99 -7.72 -7.57
CA PRO A 164 -8.79 -9.13 -7.89
C PRO A 164 -8.23 -9.38 -9.30
N SER A 165 -8.37 -8.42 -10.22
CA SER A 165 -7.93 -8.57 -11.62
C SER A 165 -7.58 -7.23 -12.27
N LEU A 166 -7.02 -7.27 -13.49
CA LEU A 166 -6.68 -6.08 -14.26
C LEU A 166 -7.96 -5.35 -14.70
N GLU A 167 -8.98 -6.09 -15.11
CA GLU A 167 -10.28 -5.55 -15.52
C GLU A 167 -10.95 -4.79 -14.36
N ALA A 168 -10.89 -5.34 -13.14
CA ALA A 168 -11.37 -4.64 -11.95
C ALA A 168 -10.55 -3.36 -11.70
N ALA A 169 -9.23 -3.39 -11.92
CA ALA A 169 -8.39 -2.21 -11.78
C ALA A 169 -8.71 -1.14 -12.83
N GLU A 170 -8.91 -1.52 -14.09
CA GLU A 170 -9.32 -0.64 -15.17
C GLU A 170 -10.67 0.01 -14.88
N GLN A 171 -11.67 -0.77 -14.45
CA GLN A 171 -12.97 -0.25 -14.03
C GLN A 171 -12.83 0.75 -12.88
N TYR A 172 -12.04 0.41 -11.85
CA TYR A 172 -11.85 1.29 -10.70
C TYR A 172 -11.20 2.64 -11.06
N ILE A 173 -10.16 2.64 -11.91
CA ILE A 173 -9.45 3.89 -12.27
C ILE A 173 -10.20 4.73 -13.30
N SER A 174 -11.05 4.10 -14.12
CA SER A 174 -11.84 4.77 -15.18
C SER A 174 -13.24 5.19 -14.73
N ALA A 175 -13.70 4.70 -13.57
CA ALA A 175 -15.00 5.04 -13.01
C ALA A 175 -15.19 6.56 -12.94
N SER A 176 -16.30 7.04 -13.51
CA SER A 176 -16.65 8.44 -13.46
C SER A 176 -17.33 8.75 -12.12
N PRO A 177 -17.21 9.98 -11.58
CA PRO A 177 -17.93 10.36 -10.37
C PRO A 177 -19.46 10.14 -10.46
N GLY A 178 -20.06 10.15 -11.65
CA GLY A 178 -21.48 9.88 -11.85
C GLY A 178 -21.92 8.43 -11.62
N ASP A 179 -20.97 7.49 -11.54
CA ASP A 179 -21.25 6.05 -11.34
C ASP A 179 -21.43 5.69 -9.86
N TRP A 180 -21.22 6.65 -8.96
CA TRP A 180 -21.28 6.47 -7.51
C TRP A 180 -22.55 7.14 -6.92
N PRO A 181 -23.08 6.65 -5.79
CA PRO A 181 -24.15 7.33 -5.07
C PRO A 181 -23.79 8.80 -4.79
N ALA A 182 -24.74 9.72 -4.98
CA ALA A 182 -24.46 11.16 -4.93
C ALA A 182 -23.81 11.61 -3.60
N ASP A 183 -24.24 11.01 -2.49
CA ASP A 183 -23.70 11.28 -1.15
C ASP A 183 -22.27 10.71 -0.96
N VAL A 184 -21.90 9.66 -1.68
CA VAL A 184 -20.52 9.15 -1.73
C VAL A 184 -19.64 10.10 -2.55
N VAL A 185 -20.16 10.65 -3.64
CA VAL A 185 -19.44 11.64 -4.47
C VAL A 185 -19.12 12.90 -3.67
N GLU A 186 -20.06 13.38 -2.86
CA GLU A 186 -19.85 14.51 -1.96
C GLU A 186 -18.73 14.23 -0.95
N ASP A 187 -18.76 13.08 -0.29
CA ASP A 187 -17.70 12.67 0.64
C ASP A 187 -16.34 12.55 -0.08
N ILE A 188 -16.28 11.97 -1.29
CA ILE A 188 -15.04 11.86 -2.08
C ILE A 188 -14.49 13.27 -2.41
N ARG A 189 -15.35 14.20 -2.82
CA ARG A 189 -14.95 15.59 -3.11
C ARG A 189 -14.40 16.27 -1.85
N GLU A 190 -15.08 16.10 -0.72
CA GLU A 190 -14.61 16.61 0.56
C GLU A 190 -13.24 16.00 0.91
N TRP A 191 -13.08 14.68 0.77
CA TRP A 191 -11.83 13.97 1.03
C TRP A 191 -10.69 14.54 0.18
N ILE A 192 -10.88 14.66 -1.13
CA ILE A 192 -9.89 15.22 -2.06
C ILE A 192 -9.54 16.67 -1.69
N SER A 193 -10.51 17.48 -1.24
CA SER A 193 -10.29 18.89 -0.87
C SER A 193 -9.33 19.08 0.33
N ASN A 194 -9.08 18.02 1.11
CA ASN A 194 -8.13 18.06 2.23
C ASN A 194 -6.66 17.96 1.76
N PHE A 195 -6.39 17.56 0.51
CA PHE A 195 -5.04 17.38 0.01
C PHE A 195 -4.41 18.68 -0.49
N THR A 196 -3.12 18.82 -0.25
CA THR A 196 -2.27 19.85 -0.89
C THR A 196 -1.68 19.34 -2.19
N GLN A 197 -1.45 18.03 -2.26
CA GLN A 197 -1.08 17.30 -3.46
C GLN A 197 -1.67 15.90 -3.35
N LEU A 198 -2.23 15.40 -4.45
CA LEU A 198 -2.77 14.06 -4.55
C LEU A 198 -2.06 13.31 -5.67
N ASN A 199 -1.55 12.12 -5.37
CA ASN A 199 -0.94 11.23 -6.34
C ASN A 199 -1.72 9.91 -6.37
N ARG A 200 -1.78 9.28 -7.54
CA ARG A 200 -2.34 7.95 -7.71
C ARG A 200 -1.34 7.06 -8.43
N ALA A 201 -1.15 5.85 -7.93
CA ALA A 201 -0.30 4.85 -8.54
C ALA A 201 -1.04 3.50 -8.61
N LEU A 202 -0.80 2.74 -9.67
CA LEU A 202 -1.31 1.39 -9.88
C LEU A 202 -0.13 0.42 -9.93
N PHE A 203 -0.24 -0.66 -9.18
CA PHE A 203 0.77 -1.70 -9.05
C PHE A 203 0.18 -3.07 -9.37
N GLU A 204 0.90 -3.88 -10.12
CA GLU A 204 0.70 -5.34 -10.17
C GLU A 204 1.36 -5.97 -8.95
N VAL A 205 0.66 -6.90 -8.29
CA VAL A 205 1.18 -7.63 -7.12
C VAL A 205 2.07 -8.77 -7.59
N VAL A 206 3.38 -8.63 -7.35
CA VAL A 206 4.42 -9.61 -7.70
C VAL A 206 4.81 -10.53 -6.54
N ARG A 207 4.39 -10.18 -5.31
CA ARG A 207 4.40 -11.06 -4.13
C ARG A 207 3.22 -10.71 -3.24
N SER A 208 2.44 -11.70 -2.84
CA SER A 208 1.33 -11.53 -1.91
C SER A 208 1.71 -11.90 -0.47
N PHE A 209 0.98 -11.37 0.50
CA PHE A 209 0.96 -11.95 1.85
C PHE A 209 0.47 -13.40 1.80
N GLY A 210 1.01 -14.24 2.68
CA GLY A 210 0.71 -15.68 2.75
C GLY A 210 0.07 -16.13 4.06
#